data_AF-A0A7H8N600-F1
#
_entry.id   AF-A0A7H8N600-F1
#
_cell.length_a   1.000
_cell.length_b   1.000
_cell.length_c   1.000
_cell.angle_alpha   90.00
_cell.angle_beta   90.00
_cell.angle_gamma   90.00
#
_symmetry.space_group_name_H-M   'P 1'
#
loop_
_entity.id
_entity.type
_entity.pdbx_description
1 polymer ?
#
loop_
_entity_poly.entity_id
_entity_poly.type
_entity_poly.pdbx_seq_one_letter_code
_entity_poly.pdbx_strand_id
1 'polypeptide(L)'
;MAVPDTETILAAAGLVLTGAVWAVERFLPGRKRIGYRVQMDTAVSMNPQAAHDIVQLRLLLNEQEVTDATVALLRVENDGSKDIVRHDYQEPLVVEFPGRTIQAVTVTETDASLRSMLTRNNGLRVAGDRLTLPKVPLNRRDHFKLLVLLTGVGDQVTMGGFLSGGSIRRNAQRRGPSKLSLALGGVFIILMGLLGGLLIRNSSGELADPVCASGELVIDGSTAFAKPMRAIANDYQKQCPGAEIEVRANGSLNGLRNLSHAGREDPDRQPAFIAMSDVRAPETNSYKDLTAHRPVSVVPLSVVVNRGSGVKDLTTEQLRGIFSGEHTNWKDVGGKNLPISLITRDSQSGTRITFEREVLEGIPTGQLIGLSDCTTRNNQPSSRSRHCEASDTESALDAIERVPGAIGYAETYSASSRRALTAVQLNGKAPEIVLNKPDSYPFWATERLYTYREPRDGSLTAKFLTFMNGANVEVLLRAHQHLPCSAKANSYHHACAL
;
A
#
# COMPACT_ATOMS: atom_id res chain seq x y z
N MET A 1 -1.52 -0.33 -4.17
CA MET A 1 -0.49 0.72 -4.03
C MET A 1 -1.00 1.95 -4.73
N ALA A 2 -1.45 2.96 -4.00
CA ALA A 2 -1.83 4.24 -4.58
C ALA A 2 -0.60 4.87 -5.24
N VAL A 3 -0.76 5.38 -6.45
CA VAL A 3 0.29 6.15 -7.13
C VAL A 3 0.47 7.44 -6.33
N PRO A 4 1.70 7.80 -5.92
CA PRO A 4 1.93 9.07 -5.23
C PRO A 4 1.46 10.22 -6.10
N ASP A 5 0.76 11.15 -5.47
CA ASP A 5 0.28 12.39 -6.05
C ASP A 5 1.42 13.22 -6.66
N THR A 6 1.11 13.98 -7.70
CA THR A 6 2.10 14.74 -8.49
C THR A 6 2.92 15.69 -7.63
N GLU A 7 2.35 16.21 -6.55
CA GLU A 7 3.04 17.08 -5.59
C GLU A 7 4.15 16.34 -4.84
N THR A 8 3.91 15.09 -4.42
CA THR A 8 4.91 14.24 -3.76
C THR A 8 6.05 13.88 -4.72
N ILE A 9 5.76 13.64 -6.00
CA ILE A 9 6.76 13.37 -7.03
C ILE A 9 7.65 14.60 -7.28
N LEU A 10 7.04 15.79 -7.38
CA LEU A 10 7.76 17.07 -7.54
C LEU A 10 8.64 17.39 -6.32
N ALA A 11 8.14 17.16 -5.10
CA ALA A 11 8.91 17.35 -3.87
C ALA A 11 10.11 16.40 -3.77
N ALA A 12 9.92 15.12 -4.10
CA ALA A 12 11.00 14.13 -4.14
C ALA A 12 12.06 14.50 -5.20
N ALA A 13 11.64 14.93 -6.39
CA ALA A 13 12.54 15.37 -7.44
C ALA A 13 13.38 16.60 -7.02
N GLY A 14 12.78 17.58 -6.33
CA GLY A 14 13.49 18.75 -5.82
C GLY A 14 14.54 18.41 -4.75
N LEU A 15 14.24 17.45 -3.87
CA LEU A 15 15.19 16.95 -2.87
C LEU A 15 16.38 16.21 -3.50
N VAL A 16 16.13 15.36 -4.49
CA VAL A 16 17.18 14.65 -5.24
C VAL A 16 18.08 15.63 -5.98
N LEU A 17 17.50 16.64 -6.64
CA LEU A 17 18.27 17.65 -7.38
C LEU A 17 19.16 18.48 -6.43
N THR A 18 18.62 18.90 -5.29
CA THR A 18 19.35 19.69 -4.28
C THR A 18 20.48 18.87 -3.64
N GLY A 19 20.19 17.61 -3.28
CA GLY A 19 21.19 16.68 -2.77
C GLY A 19 22.29 16.38 -3.78
N ALA A 20 21.94 16.22 -5.06
CA ALA A 20 22.90 16.02 -6.14
C ALA A 20 23.81 17.24 -6.33
N VAL A 21 23.27 18.47 -6.37
CA VAL A 21 24.07 19.69 -6.50
C VAL A 21 25.03 19.86 -5.31
N TRP A 22 24.56 19.61 -4.09
CA TRP A 22 25.40 19.65 -2.88
C TRP A 22 26.50 18.58 -2.91
N ALA A 23 26.16 17.35 -3.31
CA ALA A 23 27.13 16.26 -3.44
C ALA A 23 28.16 16.55 -4.54
N VAL A 24 27.74 17.15 -5.65
CA VAL A 24 28.59 17.59 -6.76
C VAL A 24 29.57 18.66 -6.27
N GLU A 25 29.14 19.70 -5.56
CA GLU A 25 30.09 20.68 -4.98
C GLU A 25 31.04 20.07 -3.94
N ARG A 26 30.54 19.14 -3.11
CA ARG A 26 31.29 18.58 -1.98
C ARG A 26 32.28 17.50 -2.40
N PHE A 27 31.92 16.71 -3.42
CA PHE A 27 32.60 15.49 -3.79
C PHE A 27 33.07 15.43 -5.24
N LEU A 28 32.79 16.41 -6.12
CA LEU A 28 33.33 16.42 -7.49
C LEU A 28 34.87 16.25 -7.46
N PRO A 29 35.36 15.05 -7.81
CA PRO A 29 36.72 14.64 -7.59
C PRO A 29 37.54 14.96 -8.84
N GLY A 30 38.78 15.43 -8.70
CA GLY A 30 39.57 15.68 -9.91
C GLY A 30 40.87 16.43 -9.76
N ARG A 31 41.01 17.28 -8.73
CA ARG A 31 42.10 18.27 -8.70
C ARG A 31 43.26 17.77 -7.86
N LYS A 32 44.42 17.61 -8.50
CA LYS A 32 45.72 17.48 -7.84
C LYS A 32 46.11 18.85 -7.28
N ARG A 33 46.37 18.95 -5.98
CA ARG A 33 46.69 20.25 -5.35
C ARG A 33 47.77 20.07 -4.31
N ILE A 34 48.81 20.90 -4.40
CA ILE A 34 49.86 20.98 -3.39
C ILE A 34 49.66 22.29 -2.64
N GLY A 35 49.36 22.17 -1.35
CA GLY A 35 49.34 23.29 -0.43
C GLY A 35 50.67 23.41 0.28
N TYR A 36 51.11 24.65 0.50
CA TYR A 36 52.20 24.93 1.42
C TYR A 36 51.82 26.00 2.43
N ARG A 37 52.30 25.85 3.66
CA ARG A 37 52.13 26.82 4.74
C ARG A 37 53.47 27.06 5.43
N VAL A 38 53.80 28.34 5.60
CA VAL A 38 54.86 28.78 6.50
C VAL A 38 54.27 28.85 7.90
N GLN A 39 54.60 27.89 8.75
CA GLN A 39 54.09 27.77 10.12
C GLN A 39 54.87 28.64 11.11
N MET A 40 56.16 28.84 10.82
CA MET A 40 57.06 29.70 11.57
C MET A 40 57.95 30.40 10.54
N ASP A 41 58.17 31.69 10.71
CA ASP A 41 59.16 32.50 9.99
C ASP A 41 59.58 33.61 10.94
N THR A 42 60.62 33.34 11.71
CA THR A 42 61.02 34.22 12.80
C THR A 42 62.52 34.39 12.84
N ALA A 43 62.96 35.59 13.18
CA ALA A 43 64.34 35.79 13.57
C ALA A 43 64.60 34.97 14.85
N VAL A 44 65.73 34.28 14.87
CA VAL A 44 66.31 33.80 16.11
C VAL A 44 66.83 35.05 16.81
N SER A 45 65.92 35.80 17.44
CA SER A 45 66.26 37.12 17.95
C SER A 45 67.30 36.99 19.06
N MET A 46 68.48 37.53 18.77
CA MET A 46 69.48 37.92 19.75
C MET A 46 69.20 39.39 20.10
N ASN A 47 68.05 39.70 20.72
CA ASN A 47 67.77 41.06 21.19
C ASN A 47 67.42 41.08 22.70
N PRO A 48 68.42 41.21 23.59
CA PRO A 48 68.26 41.19 25.03
C PRO A 48 67.97 42.59 25.55
N GLN A 49 66.81 43.17 25.22
CA GLN A 49 66.40 44.41 25.91
C GLN A 49 65.86 44.17 27.33
N ALA A 50 65.77 42.91 27.78
CA ALA A 50 65.32 42.55 29.13
C ALA A 50 66.27 41.66 29.95
N ALA A 51 67.45 41.28 29.44
CA ALA A 51 68.38 40.41 30.15
C ALA A 51 69.82 40.90 29.97
N HIS A 52 70.20 41.92 30.74
CA HIS A 52 71.53 42.51 30.63
C HIS A 52 72.66 41.70 31.27
N ASP A 53 72.43 40.63 32.05
CA ASP A 53 73.53 40.09 32.89
C ASP A 53 73.68 38.55 33.02
N ILE A 54 73.02 37.68 32.24
CA ILE A 54 73.08 36.22 32.55
C ILE A 54 73.39 35.26 31.39
N VAL A 55 73.02 35.50 30.12
CA VAL A 55 73.29 34.51 29.04
C VAL A 55 73.58 35.17 27.68
N GLN A 56 74.76 34.88 27.09
CA GLN A 56 75.08 35.17 25.70
C GLN A 56 74.81 33.91 24.85
N LEU A 57 73.69 33.87 24.12
CA LEU A 57 73.44 32.82 23.13
C LEU A 57 74.19 33.18 21.85
N ARG A 58 75.07 32.29 21.36
CA ARG A 58 75.71 32.38 20.03
C ARG A 58 75.27 31.19 19.19
N LEU A 59 74.80 31.45 17.98
CA LEU A 59 74.51 30.39 17.02
C LEU A 59 75.78 30.12 16.22
N LEU A 60 76.36 28.93 16.40
CA LEU A 60 77.53 28.48 15.67
C LEU A 60 77.10 27.49 14.58
N LEU A 61 77.48 27.75 13.34
CA LEU A 61 77.38 26.80 12.24
C LEU A 61 78.81 26.49 11.79
N ASN A 62 79.23 25.22 11.90
CA ASN A 62 80.60 24.80 11.63
C ASN A 62 81.64 25.66 12.38
N GLU A 63 81.39 25.93 13.66
CA GLU A 63 82.24 26.75 14.54
C GLU A 63 82.35 28.25 14.16
N GLN A 64 81.60 28.71 13.14
CA GLN A 64 81.49 30.13 12.78
C GLN A 64 80.19 30.73 13.33
N GLU A 65 80.30 31.93 13.91
CA GLU A 65 79.16 32.68 14.42
C GLU A 65 78.28 33.18 13.26
N VAL A 66 77.00 32.83 13.33
CA VAL A 66 76.00 33.21 12.33
C VAL A 66 75.20 34.40 12.86
N THR A 67 75.45 35.59 12.29
CA THR A 67 74.66 36.80 12.56
C THR A 67 73.37 36.78 11.74
N ASP A 68 72.29 37.34 12.28
CA ASP A 68 70.97 37.45 11.62
C ASP A 68 70.33 36.11 11.22
N ALA A 69 70.45 35.10 12.09
CA ALA A 69 69.82 33.81 11.89
C ALA A 69 68.29 33.93 11.93
N THR A 70 67.60 33.38 10.93
CA THR A 70 66.15 33.23 10.91
C THR A 70 65.80 31.75 10.70
N VAL A 71 64.64 31.33 11.19
CA VAL A 71 64.17 29.95 11.04
C VAL A 71 62.78 29.94 10.43
N ALA A 72 62.63 29.14 9.38
CA ALA A 72 61.34 28.89 8.75
C ALA A 72 60.90 27.44 8.90
N LEU A 73 59.66 27.21 9.35
CA LEU A 73 59.03 25.89 9.37
C LEU A 73 57.97 25.84 8.28
N LEU A 74 58.21 25.06 7.22
CA LEU A 74 57.27 24.90 6.12
C LEU A 74 56.57 23.55 6.22
N ARG A 75 55.24 23.55 6.10
CA ARG A 75 54.43 22.35 5.88
C ARG A 75 54.02 22.29 4.42
N VAL A 76 54.27 21.16 3.77
CA VAL A 76 53.84 20.86 2.40
C VAL A 76 52.87 19.69 2.46
N GLU A 77 51.71 19.80 1.81
CA GLU A 77 50.64 18.79 1.89
C GLU A 77 49.90 18.61 0.56
N ASN A 78 49.36 17.42 0.34
CA ASN A 78 48.40 17.17 -0.74
C ASN A 78 46.97 17.51 -0.29
N ASP A 79 46.49 18.70 -0.65
CA ASP A 79 45.11 19.17 -0.43
C ASP A 79 44.13 18.75 -1.53
N GLY A 80 44.62 18.02 -2.52
CA GLY A 80 43.83 17.49 -3.60
C GLY A 80 42.90 16.36 -3.15
N SER A 81 41.96 16.03 -4.03
CA SER A 81 41.15 14.81 -3.89
C SER A 81 41.80 13.59 -4.56
N LYS A 82 42.92 13.78 -5.27
CA LYS A 82 43.69 12.74 -5.97
C LYS A 82 45.10 12.63 -5.42
N ASP A 83 45.67 11.43 -5.52
CA ASP A 83 47.09 11.20 -5.26
C ASP A 83 47.94 11.91 -6.33
N ILE A 84 49.13 12.31 -5.93
CA ILE A 84 50.12 12.94 -6.78
C ILE A 84 51.27 11.98 -6.94
N VAL A 85 51.60 11.62 -8.18
CA VAL A 85 52.68 10.67 -8.50
C VAL A 85 53.83 11.39 -9.20
N ARG A 86 55.00 10.76 -9.28
CA ARG A 86 56.24 11.42 -9.72
C ARG A 86 56.14 12.07 -11.11
N HIS A 87 55.38 11.47 -12.03
CA HIS A 87 55.20 11.99 -13.39
C HIS A 87 54.28 13.22 -13.47
N ASP A 88 53.57 13.55 -12.39
CA ASP A 88 52.70 14.73 -12.37
C ASP A 88 53.49 16.02 -12.29
N TYR A 89 54.66 15.99 -11.66
CA TYR A 89 55.58 17.11 -11.57
C TYR A 89 56.27 17.30 -12.93
N GLN A 90 55.86 18.30 -13.70
CA GLN A 90 56.62 18.69 -14.89
C GLN A 90 57.90 19.40 -14.45
N GLU A 91 57.77 20.33 -13.51
CA GLU A 91 58.88 20.99 -12.83
C GLU A 91 58.94 20.58 -11.35
N PRO A 92 60.13 20.47 -10.74
CA PRO A 92 60.25 20.22 -9.31
C PRO A 92 59.66 21.38 -8.51
N LEU A 93 59.26 21.12 -7.27
CA LEU A 93 58.84 22.19 -6.38
C LEU A 93 60.06 22.98 -5.92
N VAL A 94 59.99 24.30 -6.01
CA VAL A 94 61.06 25.19 -5.58
C VAL A 94 60.48 26.15 -4.55
N VAL A 95 61.10 26.19 -3.37
CA VAL A 95 60.81 27.18 -2.33
C VAL A 95 61.85 28.28 -2.42
N GLU A 96 61.40 29.53 -2.45
CA GLU A 96 62.27 30.70 -2.51
C GLU A 96 62.14 31.49 -1.20
N PHE A 97 63.29 31.93 -0.69
CA PHE A 97 63.41 32.73 0.52
C PHE A 97 64.03 34.09 0.18
N PRO A 98 63.28 35.01 -0.46
CA PRO A 98 63.85 36.25 -0.99
C PRO A 98 64.59 37.05 0.08
N GLY A 99 65.80 37.51 -0.21
CA GLY A 99 66.64 38.28 0.72
C GLY A 99 67.31 37.45 1.82
N ARG A 100 67.20 36.10 1.79
CA ARG A 100 67.76 35.20 2.81
C ARG A 100 68.56 34.09 2.16
N THR A 101 69.62 33.64 2.82
CA THR A 101 70.44 32.50 2.36
C THR A 101 70.17 31.27 3.21
N ILE A 102 69.98 30.13 2.58
CA ILE A 102 69.72 28.86 3.26
C ILE A 102 71.03 28.27 3.77
N GLN A 103 71.12 28.06 5.08
CA GLN A 103 72.27 27.45 5.73
C GLN A 103 72.09 25.95 5.96
N ALA A 104 70.88 25.54 6.34
CA ALA A 104 70.57 24.14 6.60
C ALA A 104 69.08 23.86 6.39
N VAL A 105 68.75 22.63 6.03
CA VAL A 105 67.36 22.14 5.94
C VAL A 105 67.25 20.73 6.50
N THR A 106 66.18 20.46 7.24
CA THR A 106 65.87 19.12 7.74
C THR A 106 64.37 18.82 7.64
N VAL A 107 64.03 17.54 7.47
CA VAL A 107 62.64 17.05 7.44
C VAL A 107 62.22 16.67 8.86
N THR A 108 61.38 17.48 9.49
CA THR A 108 61.02 17.31 10.92
C THR A 108 59.83 16.38 11.14
N GLU A 109 58.88 16.33 10.21
CA GLU A 109 57.67 15.52 10.35
C GLU A 109 57.28 14.96 8.98
N THR A 110 57.17 13.64 8.86
CA THR A 110 56.71 12.90 7.67
C THR A 110 56.65 11.40 8.00
N ASP A 111 56.00 10.59 7.17
CA ASP A 111 56.05 9.13 7.30
C ASP A 111 57.42 8.55 6.89
N ALA A 112 57.71 7.32 7.31
CA ALA A 112 59.03 6.70 7.10
C ALA A 112 59.36 6.51 5.60
N SER A 113 58.35 6.22 4.78
CA SER A 113 58.55 5.97 3.34
C SER A 113 58.91 7.26 2.61
N LEU A 114 58.15 8.34 2.86
CA LEU A 114 58.35 9.66 2.29
C LEU A 114 59.64 10.30 2.80
N ARG A 115 59.98 10.14 4.09
CA ARG A 115 61.29 10.58 4.64
C ARG A 115 62.44 10.04 3.80
N SER A 116 62.41 8.73 3.53
CA SER A 116 63.48 8.08 2.79
C SER A 116 63.56 8.52 1.32
N MET A 117 62.47 9.01 0.74
CA MET A 117 62.43 9.56 -0.62
C MET A 117 62.87 11.03 -0.67
N LEU A 118 62.63 11.78 0.40
CA LEU A 118 63.08 13.18 0.54
C LEU A 118 64.60 13.28 0.79
N THR A 119 65.22 12.27 1.41
CA THR A 119 66.63 12.33 1.83
C THR A 119 67.61 11.50 0.99
N ARG A 120 67.16 10.55 0.16
CA ARG A 120 68.05 9.73 -0.69
C ARG A 120 68.47 10.44 -2.01
N ASN A 121 69.67 10.12 -2.51
CA ASN A 121 70.20 10.46 -3.85
C ASN A 121 70.01 11.92 -4.31
N ASN A 122 70.79 12.87 -3.79
CA ASN A 122 70.65 14.31 -4.08
C ASN A 122 69.23 14.84 -3.81
N GLY A 123 68.68 14.48 -2.63
CA GLY A 123 67.31 14.79 -2.19
C GLY A 123 66.99 16.29 -2.15
N LEU A 124 66.91 16.90 -0.97
CA LEU A 124 66.74 18.35 -0.84
C LEU A 124 67.98 19.07 -1.38
N ARG A 125 67.81 19.97 -2.36
CA ARG A 125 68.93 20.70 -2.99
C ARG A 125 68.83 22.19 -2.69
N VAL A 126 69.89 22.74 -2.11
CA VAL A 126 69.99 24.14 -1.73
C VAL A 126 70.90 24.88 -2.71
N ALA A 127 70.46 26.05 -3.17
CA ALA A 127 71.26 26.97 -3.97
C ALA A 127 70.90 28.42 -3.57
N GLY A 128 71.74 29.04 -2.72
CA GLY A 128 71.51 30.39 -2.21
C GLY A 128 70.21 30.48 -1.41
N ASP A 129 69.23 31.19 -1.97
CA ASP A 129 67.89 31.41 -1.41
C ASP A 129 66.84 30.41 -1.90
N ARG A 130 67.22 29.44 -2.74
CA ARG A 130 66.29 28.47 -3.36
C ARG A 130 66.50 27.06 -2.80
N LEU A 131 65.40 26.44 -2.38
CA LEU A 131 65.33 25.04 -1.97
C LEU A 131 64.50 24.25 -2.98
N THR A 132 65.15 23.37 -3.72
CA THR A 132 64.50 22.47 -4.67
C THR A 132 64.16 21.14 -3.99
N LEU A 133 62.89 20.74 -4.05
CA LEU A 133 62.38 19.49 -3.48
C LEU A 133 62.39 18.37 -4.55
N PRO A 134 62.71 17.12 -4.18
CA PRO A 134 62.63 16.00 -5.10
C PRO A 134 61.17 15.69 -5.46
N LYS A 135 60.94 15.17 -6.68
CA LYS A 135 59.61 14.72 -7.15
C LYS A 135 59.21 13.45 -6.39
N VAL A 136 58.54 13.61 -5.26
CA VAL A 136 58.07 12.51 -4.40
C VAL A 136 56.55 12.29 -4.59
N PRO A 137 56.07 11.03 -4.56
CA PRO A 137 54.63 10.79 -4.56
C PRO A 137 54.01 11.29 -3.25
N LEU A 138 52.81 11.87 -3.32
CA LEU A 138 52.01 12.33 -2.18
C LEU A 138 50.59 11.78 -2.33
N ASN A 139 50.22 10.80 -1.51
CA ASN A 139 48.84 10.33 -1.45
C ASN A 139 47.94 11.41 -0.87
N ARG A 140 46.63 11.22 -1.02
CA ARG A 140 45.63 12.12 -0.44
C ARG A 140 45.86 12.30 1.06
N ARG A 141 46.02 13.55 1.50
CA ARG A 141 46.33 13.98 2.88
C ARG A 141 47.77 13.72 3.35
N ASP A 142 48.66 13.21 2.51
CA ASP A 142 50.07 13.14 2.87
C ASP A 142 50.65 14.54 3.06
N HIS A 143 51.54 14.67 4.04
CA HIS A 143 52.23 15.91 4.33
C HIS A 143 53.65 15.67 4.85
N PHE A 144 54.49 16.69 4.72
CA PHE A 144 55.77 16.74 5.39
C PHE A 144 56.10 18.16 5.86
N LYS A 145 56.97 18.26 6.87
CA LYS A 145 57.48 19.52 7.38
C LYS A 145 58.99 19.65 7.16
N LEU A 146 59.39 20.84 6.75
CA LEU A 146 60.78 21.24 6.54
C LEU A 146 61.11 22.35 7.54
N LEU A 147 62.14 22.14 8.34
CA LEU A 147 62.75 23.18 9.14
C LEU A 147 63.98 23.71 8.38
N VAL A 148 63.97 25.00 8.10
CA VAL A 148 64.99 25.68 7.30
C VAL A 148 65.66 26.73 8.17
N LEU A 149 66.98 26.61 8.32
CA LEU A 149 67.83 27.62 8.94
C LEU A 149 68.33 28.57 7.84
N LEU A 150 68.15 29.86 8.07
CA LEU A 150 68.37 30.94 7.12
C LEU A 150 69.24 32.03 7.75
N THR A 151 69.89 32.84 6.92
CA THR A 151 70.57 34.09 7.33
C THR A 151 70.07 35.27 6.54
N GLY A 152 69.91 36.41 7.20
CA GLY A 152 69.46 37.67 6.62
C GLY A 152 67.99 37.99 6.90
N VAL A 153 67.57 39.18 6.50
CA VAL A 153 66.19 39.69 6.62
C VAL A 153 65.58 39.71 5.23
N GLY A 154 64.41 39.10 5.07
CA GLY A 154 63.83 38.92 3.76
C GLY A 154 62.31 38.85 3.75
N ASP A 155 61.78 38.87 2.54
CA ASP A 155 60.35 38.94 2.27
C ASP A 155 59.66 37.57 2.37
N GLN A 156 58.37 37.55 2.08
CA GLN A 156 57.52 36.38 2.21
C GLN A 156 58.03 35.17 1.39
N VAL A 157 58.14 34.01 2.05
CA VAL A 157 58.50 32.73 1.41
C VAL A 157 57.44 32.30 0.38
N THR A 158 57.91 31.97 -0.83
CA THR A 158 57.08 31.50 -1.94
C THR A 158 57.44 30.07 -2.32
N MET A 159 56.50 29.34 -2.92
CA MET A 159 56.75 28.03 -3.51
C MET A 159 56.17 27.97 -4.91
N GLY A 160 57.01 27.63 -5.88
CA GLY A 160 56.67 27.46 -7.28
C GLY A 160 56.92 26.04 -7.79
N GLY A 161 56.60 25.83 -9.07
CA GLY A 161 56.72 24.57 -9.78
C GLY A 161 55.51 24.35 -10.70
N PHE A 162 55.51 23.24 -11.44
CA PHE A 162 54.44 22.93 -12.38
C PHE A 162 53.92 21.50 -12.19
N LEU A 163 52.61 21.38 -11.95
CA LEU A 163 51.90 20.12 -11.72
C LEU A 163 50.85 19.90 -12.81
N SER A 164 50.98 18.80 -13.55
CA SER A 164 50.03 18.45 -14.63
C SER A 164 48.62 18.28 -14.09
N GLY A 165 47.67 19.04 -14.66
CA GLY A 165 46.26 19.02 -14.23
C GLY A 165 46.04 19.46 -12.78
N GLY A 166 47.00 20.19 -12.19
CA GLY A 166 46.98 20.58 -10.79
C GLY A 166 47.38 22.03 -10.54
N SER A 167 47.48 22.40 -9.26
CA SER A 167 47.91 23.74 -8.85
C SER A 167 48.67 23.72 -7.54
N ILE A 168 49.65 24.60 -7.39
CA ILE A 168 50.36 24.87 -6.14
C ILE A 168 49.77 26.15 -5.54
N ARG A 169 49.41 26.15 -4.25
CA ARG A 169 48.83 27.31 -3.57
C ARG A 169 49.36 27.48 -2.16
N ARG A 170 49.51 28.73 -1.73
CA ARG A 170 49.78 29.07 -0.32
C ARG A 170 48.49 28.89 0.49
N ASN A 171 48.54 28.07 1.52
CA ASN A 171 47.39 27.81 2.39
C ASN A 171 47.38 28.72 3.62
N ALA A 172 46.50 29.72 3.62
CA ALA A 172 45.95 30.25 4.87
C ALA A 172 45.01 29.19 5.48
N GLN A 173 44.97 29.11 6.81
CA GLN A 173 44.18 28.19 7.64
C GLN A 173 42.90 27.64 6.98
N ARG A 174 42.68 26.32 7.06
CA ARG A 174 41.55 25.60 6.45
C ARG A 174 40.25 26.42 6.64
N ARG A 175 39.78 27.11 5.59
CA ARG A 175 38.40 27.55 5.55
C ARG A 175 37.59 26.27 5.48
N GLY A 176 36.72 26.08 6.46
CA GLY A 176 35.72 25.02 6.44
C GLY A 176 34.86 25.08 5.17
N PRO A 177 33.82 24.24 5.07
CA PRO A 177 32.85 24.33 3.98
C PRO A 177 32.41 25.80 3.75
N SER A 178 32.26 26.20 2.49
CA SER A 178 31.82 27.55 2.14
C SER A 178 30.50 27.85 2.85
N LYS A 179 30.23 29.12 3.21
CA LYS A 179 28.95 29.51 3.82
C LYS A 179 27.75 29.04 2.97
N LEU A 180 27.91 29.02 1.64
CA LEU A 180 26.92 28.51 0.69
C LEU A 180 26.69 26.99 0.84
N SER A 181 27.76 26.20 0.94
CA SER A 181 27.64 24.73 1.12
C SER A 181 27.06 24.33 2.49
N LEU A 182 27.29 25.14 3.53
CA LEU A 182 26.64 24.98 4.83
C LEU A 182 25.16 25.35 4.76
N ALA A 183 24.81 26.44 4.08
CA ALA A 183 23.42 26.84 3.87
C ALA A 183 22.63 25.79 3.09
N LEU A 184 23.18 25.27 1.98
CA LEU A 184 22.56 24.21 1.18
C LEU A 184 22.38 22.92 1.98
N GLY A 185 23.39 22.52 2.78
CA GLY A 185 23.26 21.37 3.67
C GLY A 185 22.18 21.55 4.74
N GLY A 186 22.06 22.75 5.32
CA GLY A 186 21.00 23.09 6.27
C GLY A 186 19.61 23.03 5.65
N VAL A 187 19.43 23.59 4.45
CA VAL A 187 18.16 23.53 3.71
C VAL A 187 17.76 22.09 3.40
N PHE A 188 18.71 21.23 3.00
CA PHE A 188 18.44 19.81 2.75
C PHE A 188 17.94 19.06 4.00
N ILE A 189 18.54 19.31 5.17
CA ILE A 189 18.10 18.69 6.44
C ILE A 189 16.69 19.16 6.81
N ILE A 190 16.40 20.45 6.64
CA ILE A 190 15.07 21.02 6.91
C ILE A 190 14.02 20.41 5.99
N LEU A 191 14.31 20.28 4.69
CA LEU A 191 13.40 19.68 3.71
C LEU A 191 13.17 18.19 4.00
N MET A 192 14.20 17.44 4.39
CA MET A 192 14.04 16.04 4.84
C MET A 192 13.20 15.93 6.11
N GLY A 193 13.37 16.84 7.06
CA GLY A 193 12.56 16.90 8.28
C GLY A 193 11.09 17.24 8.00
N LEU A 194 10.83 18.19 7.09
CA LEU A 194 9.48 18.55 6.65
C LEU A 194 8.81 17.41 5.88
N LEU A 195 9.52 16.74 4.97
CA LEU A 195 9.00 15.59 4.23
C LEU A 195 8.73 14.41 5.18
N GLY A 196 9.65 14.12 6.11
CA GLY A 196 9.46 13.12 7.15
C GLY A 196 8.28 13.44 8.06
N GLY A 197 8.13 14.71 8.46
CA GLY A 197 6.99 15.19 9.22
C GLY A 197 5.67 15.05 8.46
N LEU A 198 5.63 15.32 7.15
CA LEU A 198 4.45 15.18 6.31
C LEU A 198 4.04 13.70 6.15
N LEU A 199 5.02 12.81 5.95
CA LEU A 199 4.80 11.36 5.87
C LEU A 199 4.34 10.77 7.21
N ILE A 200 4.89 11.24 8.33
CA ILE A 200 4.46 10.81 9.67
C ILE A 200 3.06 11.35 9.98
N ARG A 201 2.74 12.60 9.61
CA ARG A 201 1.37 13.15 9.73
C ARG A 201 0.35 12.38 8.89
N ASN A 202 0.71 11.95 7.68
CA ASN A 202 -0.17 11.10 6.85
C ASN A 202 -0.34 9.67 7.38
N SER A 203 0.51 9.22 8.32
CA SER A 203 0.38 7.90 8.95
C SER A 203 -0.37 7.90 10.29
N SER A 204 -0.76 9.07 10.81
CA SER A 204 -1.37 9.19 12.14
C SER A 204 -2.56 10.17 12.22
N GLY A 205 -3.15 10.52 11.07
CA GLY A 205 -4.50 11.06 11.02
C GLY A 205 -5.44 10.05 10.39
N GLU A 206 -6.45 9.60 11.13
CA GLU A 206 -7.74 9.22 10.55
C GLU A 206 -8.21 10.41 9.69
N LEU A 207 -7.75 10.47 8.43
CA LEU A 207 -8.63 10.91 7.37
C LEU A 207 -9.73 9.86 7.40
N ALA A 208 -10.87 10.20 8.02
CA ALA A 208 -12.05 9.37 8.00
C ALA A 208 -12.26 8.98 6.54
N ASP A 209 -12.01 7.71 6.21
CA ASP A 209 -12.40 7.17 4.93
C ASP A 209 -13.87 7.54 4.77
N PRO A 210 -14.29 8.20 3.68
CA PRO A 210 -15.68 8.62 3.50
C PRO A 210 -16.66 7.46 3.63
N VAL A 211 -16.18 6.22 3.61
CA VAL A 211 -16.95 4.99 3.70
C VAL A 211 -16.74 4.22 5.01
N CYS A 212 -15.81 4.60 5.91
CA CYS A 212 -15.64 3.92 7.20
C CYS A 212 -16.37 4.59 8.37
N ALA A 213 -16.87 3.77 9.27
CA ALA A 213 -17.35 4.13 10.61
C ALA A 213 -17.19 2.93 11.54
N SER A 214 -17.12 3.18 12.84
CA SER A 214 -16.97 2.16 13.88
C SER A 214 -18.31 1.81 14.54
N GLY A 215 -18.39 0.63 15.15
CA GLY A 215 -19.57 0.15 15.89
C GLY A 215 -20.06 -1.21 15.38
N GLU A 216 -21.24 -1.60 15.85
CA GLU A 216 -21.89 -2.87 15.50
C GLU A 216 -23.05 -2.64 14.53
N LEU A 217 -23.19 -3.50 13.53
CA LEU A 217 -24.29 -3.50 12.57
C LEU A 217 -24.81 -4.92 12.35
N VAL A 218 -26.12 -5.11 12.50
CA VAL A 218 -26.79 -6.37 12.15
C VAL A 218 -27.40 -6.26 10.75
N ILE A 219 -27.15 -7.25 9.91
CA ILE A 219 -27.79 -7.40 8.61
C ILE A 219 -28.58 -8.71 8.62
N ASP A 220 -29.91 -8.66 8.48
CA ASP A 220 -30.76 -9.85 8.57
C ASP A 220 -31.71 -9.97 7.37
N GLY A 221 -31.99 -11.21 6.95
CA GLY A 221 -33.06 -11.49 5.99
C GLY A 221 -32.72 -12.57 4.97
N SER A 222 -32.80 -12.21 3.68
CA SER A 222 -32.64 -13.07 2.51
C SER A 222 -31.55 -14.13 2.67
N THR A 223 -31.97 -15.39 2.74
CA THR A 223 -31.06 -16.54 2.81
C THR A 223 -30.37 -16.80 1.47
N ALA A 224 -31.01 -16.42 0.37
CA ALA A 224 -30.45 -16.51 -0.98
C ALA A 224 -29.22 -15.59 -1.13
N PHE A 225 -29.24 -14.43 -0.48
CA PHE A 225 -28.18 -13.42 -0.59
C PHE A 225 -27.13 -13.48 0.53
N ALA A 226 -27.26 -14.42 1.48
CA ALA A 226 -26.40 -14.45 2.67
C ALA A 226 -24.91 -14.67 2.35
N LYS A 227 -24.58 -15.51 1.35
CA LYS A 227 -23.18 -15.76 0.94
C LYS A 227 -22.49 -14.50 0.41
N PRO A 228 -23.01 -13.81 -0.64
CA PRO A 228 -22.40 -12.56 -1.09
C PRO A 228 -22.40 -11.48 -0.01
N MET A 229 -23.47 -11.35 0.80
CA MET A 229 -23.50 -10.36 1.87
C MET A 229 -22.42 -10.61 2.93
N ARG A 230 -22.18 -11.87 3.34
CA ARG A 230 -21.06 -12.20 4.24
C ARG A 230 -19.71 -11.84 3.65
N ALA A 231 -19.50 -12.09 2.35
CA ALA A 231 -18.26 -11.72 1.67
C ALA A 231 -18.05 -10.20 1.67
N ILE A 232 -19.11 -9.43 1.39
CA ILE A 232 -19.11 -7.97 1.40
C ILE A 232 -18.87 -7.41 2.80
N ALA A 233 -19.57 -7.93 3.81
CA ALA A 233 -19.37 -7.55 5.21
C ALA A 233 -17.93 -7.82 5.68
N ASN A 234 -17.35 -8.96 5.28
CA ASN A 234 -15.95 -9.27 5.58
C ASN A 234 -14.97 -8.32 4.86
N ASP A 235 -15.26 -7.92 3.62
CA ASP A 235 -14.43 -6.96 2.88
C ASP A 235 -14.48 -5.57 3.52
N TYR A 236 -15.68 -5.12 3.93
CA TYR A 236 -15.85 -3.87 4.68
C TYR A 236 -15.09 -3.89 6.00
N GLN A 237 -15.22 -4.94 6.81
CA GLN A 237 -14.53 -5.04 8.12
C GLN A 237 -13.00 -5.08 7.98
N LYS A 238 -12.47 -5.62 6.87
CA LYS A 238 -11.03 -5.55 6.57
C LYS A 238 -10.57 -4.13 6.24
N GLN A 239 -11.40 -3.35 5.57
CA GLN A 239 -11.11 -1.97 5.20
C GLN A 239 -11.36 -1.00 6.37
N CYS A 240 -12.31 -1.32 7.25
CA CYS A 240 -12.73 -0.51 8.39
C CYS A 240 -12.63 -1.34 9.69
N PRO A 241 -11.43 -1.45 10.30
CA PRO A 241 -11.19 -2.35 11.45
C PRO A 241 -12.02 -2.06 12.72
N GLY A 242 -12.64 -0.88 12.81
CA GLY A 242 -13.53 -0.50 13.92
C GLY A 242 -14.99 -0.93 13.74
N ALA A 243 -15.34 -1.53 12.61
CA ALA A 243 -16.69 -2.02 12.33
C ALA A 243 -16.80 -3.50 12.64
N GLU A 244 -17.93 -3.88 13.25
CA GLU A 244 -18.34 -5.27 13.46
C GLU A 244 -19.69 -5.48 12.78
N ILE A 245 -19.74 -6.40 11.82
CA ILE A 245 -20.95 -6.65 11.02
C ILE A 245 -21.38 -8.11 11.16
N GLU A 246 -22.55 -8.32 11.75
CA GLU A 246 -23.17 -9.62 11.87
C GLU A 246 -24.20 -9.84 10.75
N VAL A 247 -23.98 -10.86 9.92
CA VAL A 247 -24.95 -11.26 8.89
C VAL A 247 -25.77 -12.46 9.37
N ARG A 248 -27.09 -12.28 9.46
CA ARG A 248 -28.09 -13.29 9.82
C ARG A 248 -28.93 -13.65 8.60
N ALA A 249 -29.25 -14.93 8.46
CA ALA A 249 -29.96 -15.47 7.31
C ALA A 249 -31.26 -16.12 7.78
N ASN A 250 -32.24 -15.30 8.17
CA ASN A 250 -33.49 -15.76 8.76
C ASN A 250 -34.68 -15.73 7.79
N GLY A 251 -34.49 -15.34 6.53
CA GLY A 251 -35.55 -15.20 5.54
C GLY A 251 -36.02 -13.76 5.37
N SER A 252 -36.38 -13.39 4.14
CA SER A 252 -36.61 -12.01 3.70
C SER A 252 -37.71 -11.31 4.49
N LEU A 253 -38.86 -11.96 4.71
CA LEU A 253 -39.94 -11.37 5.52
C LEU A 253 -39.60 -11.30 7.01
N ASN A 254 -38.81 -12.25 7.52
CA ASN A 254 -38.34 -12.21 8.91
C ASN A 254 -37.40 -11.02 9.12
N GLY A 255 -36.45 -10.79 8.21
CA GLY A 255 -35.55 -9.63 8.27
C GLY A 255 -36.31 -8.29 8.28
N LEU A 256 -37.29 -8.15 7.38
CA LEU A 256 -38.17 -6.96 7.33
C LEU A 256 -38.97 -6.77 8.63
N ARG A 257 -39.51 -7.86 9.19
CA ARG A 257 -40.25 -7.82 10.46
C ARG A 257 -39.34 -7.44 11.62
N ASN A 258 -38.16 -8.03 11.70
CA ASN A 258 -37.17 -7.76 12.74
C ASN A 258 -36.71 -6.30 12.72
N LEU A 259 -36.43 -5.76 11.52
CA LEU A 259 -36.10 -4.35 11.34
C LEU A 259 -37.23 -3.42 11.77
N SER A 260 -38.47 -3.71 11.34
CA SER A 260 -39.63 -2.91 11.74
C SER A 260 -39.86 -2.93 13.24
N HIS A 261 -39.70 -4.11 13.87
CA HIS A 261 -39.81 -4.25 15.32
C HIS A 261 -38.73 -3.44 16.05
N ALA A 262 -37.46 -3.62 15.70
CA ALA A 262 -36.33 -2.90 16.30
C ALA A 262 -36.48 -1.38 16.16
N GLY A 263 -36.98 -0.90 15.02
CA GLY A 263 -37.22 0.52 14.79
C GLY A 263 -38.38 1.11 15.60
N ARG A 264 -39.36 0.29 15.98
CA ARG A 264 -40.50 0.71 16.82
C ARG A 264 -40.16 0.75 18.30
N GLU A 265 -39.21 -0.08 18.73
CA GLU A 265 -38.75 -0.10 20.12
C GLU A 265 -38.03 1.21 20.49
N ASP A 266 -37.23 1.77 19.58
CA ASP A 266 -36.56 3.05 19.76
C ASP A 266 -36.57 3.89 18.45
N PRO A 267 -37.68 4.60 18.18
CA PRO A 267 -37.86 5.38 16.95
C PRO A 267 -36.88 6.53 16.78
N ASP A 268 -36.33 7.05 17.89
CA ASP A 268 -35.45 8.20 17.90
C ASP A 268 -34.00 7.79 17.62
N ARG A 269 -33.57 6.64 18.14
CA ARG A 269 -32.17 6.20 18.04
C ARG A 269 -31.81 5.60 16.67
N GLN A 270 -32.80 5.11 15.92
CA GLN A 270 -32.65 4.32 14.69
C GLN A 270 -31.75 3.09 14.89
N PRO A 271 -32.25 1.86 14.70
CA PRO A 271 -31.44 0.68 14.97
C PRO A 271 -30.27 0.58 13.99
N ALA A 272 -29.11 0.14 14.47
CA ALA A 272 -27.99 -0.26 13.62
C ALA A 272 -28.30 -1.63 12.99
N PHE A 273 -29.29 -1.62 12.10
CA PHE A 273 -29.90 -2.81 11.52
C PHE A 273 -30.27 -2.55 10.06
N ILE A 274 -29.90 -3.48 9.17
CA ILE A 274 -30.32 -3.51 7.77
C ILE A 274 -31.09 -4.80 7.53
N ALA A 275 -32.26 -4.71 6.89
CA ALA A 275 -32.93 -5.88 6.36
C ALA A 275 -32.55 -6.08 4.89
N MET A 276 -32.14 -7.29 4.52
CA MET A 276 -31.92 -7.67 3.12
C MET A 276 -33.10 -8.55 2.65
N SER A 277 -33.69 -8.22 1.51
CA SER A 277 -34.88 -8.90 1.00
C SER A 277 -34.87 -9.01 -0.52
N ASP A 278 -35.09 -10.24 -1.01
CA ASP A 278 -35.31 -10.60 -2.41
C ASP A 278 -36.78 -10.36 -2.86
N VAL A 279 -37.64 -9.91 -1.94
CA VAL A 279 -39.02 -9.46 -2.23
C VAL A 279 -39.26 -8.05 -1.69
N ARG A 280 -40.25 -7.34 -2.23
CA ARG A 280 -40.62 -6.04 -1.66
C ARG A 280 -41.29 -6.21 -0.30
N ALA A 281 -41.06 -5.26 0.59
CA ALA A 281 -41.81 -5.16 1.82
C ALA A 281 -43.32 -5.07 1.53
N PRO A 282 -44.18 -5.85 2.22
CA PRO A 282 -45.61 -5.77 2.04
C PRO A 282 -46.15 -4.36 2.32
N GLU A 283 -47.09 -3.89 1.51
CA GLU A 283 -47.75 -2.58 1.67
C GLU A 283 -48.77 -2.60 2.83
N THR A 284 -48.26 -2.73 4.05
CA THR A 284 -49.06 -2.77 5.28
C THR A 284 -48.54 -1.75 6.28
N ASN A 285 -49.38 -1.35 7.24
CA ASN A 285 -48.98 -0.45 8.33
C ASN A 285 -47.78 -0.98 9.15
N SER A 286 -47.50 -2.29 9.08
CA SER A 286 -46.34 -2.90 9.73
C SER A 286 -44.99 -2.48 9.12
N TYR A 287 -44.95 -2.02 7.87
CA TYR A 287 -43.70 -1.73 7.15
C TYR A 287 -43.60 -0.30 6.63
N LYS A 288 -44.58 0.58 6.95
CA LYS A 288 -44.68 1.95 6.43
C LYS A 288 -43.47 2.85 6.74
N ASP A 289 -42.73 2.56 7.81
CA ASP A 289 -41.56 3.32 8.24
C ASP A 289 -40.24 2.73 7.68
N LEU A 290 -40.31 1.67 6.86
CA LEU A 290 -39.13 1.11 6.22
C LEU A 290 -38.78 1.89 4.96
N THR A 291 -37.53 2.33 4.86
CA THR A 291 -36.97 2.93 3.66
C THR A 291 -36.30 1.84 2.82
N ALA A 292 -36.77 1.66 1.59
CA ALA A 292 -36.09 0.82 0.61
C ALA A 292 -34.94 1.60 -0.03
N HIS A 293 -33.74 1.06 0.04
CA HIS A 293 -32.58 1.57 -0.69
C HIS A 293 -32.57 1.03 -2.12
N ARG A 294 -31.67 1.59 -2.94
CA ARG A 294 -31.50 1.15 -4.32
C ARG A 294 -31.29 -0.37 -4.38
N PRO A 295 -31.95 -1.09 -5.32
CA PRO A 295 -31.65 -2.50 -5.56
C PRO A 295 -30.15 -2.75 -5.67
N VAL A 296 -29.67 -3.77 -4.96
CA VAL A 296 -28.23 -4.09 -4.90
C VAL A 296 -27.87 -5.13 -5.94
N SER A 297 -28.76 -6.10 -6.19
CA SER A 297 -28.47 -7.19 -7.10
C SER A 297 -29.72 -7.87 -7.64
N VAL A 298 -29.62 -8.41 -8.86
CA VAL A 298 -30.53 -9.44 -9.35
C VAL A 298 -29.98 -10.81 -8.93
N VAL A 299 -30.81 -11.59 -8.25
CA VAL A 299 -30.53 -12.91 -7.69
C VAL A 299 -31.10 -13.98 -8.63
N PRO A 300 -30.25 -14.77 -9.32
CA PRO A 300 -30.69 -15.93 -10.07
C PRO A 300 -31.27 -17.02 -9.17
N LEU A 301 -32.46 -17.50 -9.49
CA LEU A 301 -33.11 -18.60 -8.79
C LEU A 301 -33.26 -19.79 -9.74
N SER A 302 -33.27 -21.00 -9.20
CA SER A 302 -33.38 -22.22 -9.99
C SER A 302 -34.41 -23.15 -9.39
N VAL A 303 -35.13 -23.87 -10.26
CA VAL A 303 -35.72 -25.14 -9.85
C VAL A 303 -34.61 -26.17 -9.80
N VAL A 304 -34.50 -26.87 -8.68
CA VAL A 304 -33.40 -27.77 -8.38
C VAL A 304 -33.96 -29.16 -8.12
N VAL A 305 -33.39 -30.15 -8.79
CA VAL A 305 -33.76 -31.55 -8.61
C VAL A 305 -32.56 -32.35 -8.12
N ASN A 306 -32.83 -33.42 -7.38
CA ASN A 306 -31.85 -34.45 -7.15
C ASN A 306 -31.40 -35.02 -8.50
N ARG A 307 -30.09 -35.12 -8.76
CA ARG A 307 -29.58 -35.61 -10.06
C ARG A 307 -30.05 -37.02 -10.40
N GLY A 308 -30.39 -37.82 -9.39
CA GLY A 308 -30.98 -39.15 -9.55
C GLY A 308 -32.27 -39.16 -10.37
N SER A 309 -33.05 -38.06 -10.36
CA SER A 309 -34.33 -37.92 -11.08
C SER A 309 -34.21 -38.00 -12.60
N GLY A 310 -33.05 -37.66 -13.17
CA GLY A 310 -32.76 -37.79 -14.60
C GLY A 310 -33.40 -36.74 -15.51
N VAL A 311 -33.99 -35.68 -14.94
CA VAL A 311 -34.59 -34.56 -15.69
C VAL A 311 -33.62 -33.39 -15.80
N LYS A 312 -33.62 -32.70 -16.95
CA LYS A 312 -32.77 -31.53 -17.22
C LYS A 312 -33.57 -30.29 -17.66
N ASP A 313 -34.83 -30.45 -18.00
CA ASP A 313 -35.73 -29.41 -18.46
C ASP A 313 -37.14 -29.74 -17.99
N LEU A 314 -37.86 -28.73 -17.51
CA LEU A 314 -39.26 -28.83 -17.09
C LEU A 314 -40.02 -27.64 -17.65
N THR A 315 -41.23 -27.88 -18.14
CA THR A 315 -42.13 -26.78 -18.46
C THR A 315 -42.77 -26.22 -17.19
N THR A 316 -43.22 -24.97 -17.23
CA THR A 316 -43.98 -24.37 -16.12
C THR A 316 -45.28 -25.11 -15.85
N GLU A 317 -45.91 -25.68 -16.89
CA GLU A 317 -47.09 -26.55 -16.76
C GLU A 317 -46.76 -27.84 -16.02
N GLN A 318 -45.67 -28.52 -16.38
CA GLN A 318 -45.20 -29.71 -15.66
C GLN A 318 -44.88 -29.39 -14.20
N LEU A 319 -44.29 -28.23 -13.91
CA LEU A 319 -44.03 -27.80 -12.53
C LEU A 319 -45.33 -27.61 -11.76
N ARG A 320 -46.37 -27.02 -12.36
CA ARG A 320 -47.68 -26.90 -11.70
C ARG A 320 -48.30 -28.26 -11.45
N GLY A 321 -48.23 -29.19 -12.41
CA GLY A 321 -48.69 -30.56 -12.25
C GLY A 321 -47.93 -31.33 -11.15
N ILE A 322 -46.61 -31.11 -11.04
CA ILE A 322 -45.79 -31.69 -9.96
C ILE A 322 -46.21 -31.12 -8.60
N PHE A 323 -46.29 -29.79 -8.50
CA PHE A 323 -46.57 -29.14 -7.23
C PHE A 323 -48.02 -29.36 -6.78
N SER A 324 -48.99 -29.53 -7.69
CA SER A 324 -50.38 -29.91 -7.40
C SER A 324 -50.60 -31.39 -7.08
N GLY A 325 -49.57 -32.23 -7.32
CA GLY A 325 -49.66 -33.68 -7.14
C GLY A 325 -50.37 -34.41 -8.28
N GLU A 326 -50.60 -33.77 -9.42
CA GLU A 326 -51.00 -34.43 -10.67
C GLU A 326 -49.89 -35.35 -11.19
N HIS A 327 -48.63 -34.88 -11.14
CA HIS A 327 -47.46 -35.68 -11.42
C HIS A 327 -46.79 -36.10 -10.12
N THR A 328 -46.73 -37.41 -9.89
CA THR A 328 -46.18 -38.00 -8.64
C THR A 328 -44.94 -38.84 -8.90
N ASN A 329 -44.61 -39.10 -10.15
CA ASN A 329 -43.42 -39.84 -10.56
C ASN A 329 -42.66 -39.08 -11.65
N TRP A 330 -41.33 -39.11 -11.58
CA TRP A 330 -40.47 -38.45 -12.55
C TRP A 330 -40.68 -38.95 -13.99
N LYS A 331 -41.11 -40.21 -14.17
CA LYS A 331 -41.44 -40.75 -15.51
C LYS A 331 -42.60 -40.02 -16.19
N ASP A 332 -43.48 -39.39 -15.41
CA ASP A 332 -44.65 -38.66 -15.92
C ASP A 332 -44.21 -37.39 -16.69
N VAL A 333 -42.99 -36.92 -16.43
CA VAL A 333 -42.38 -35.73 -17.04
C VAL A 333 -41.05 -36.05 -17.75
N GLY A 334 -40.85 -37.30 -18.15
CA GLY A 334 -39.70 -37.73 -18.96
C GLY A 334 -38.42 -38.07 -18.17
N GLY A 335 -38.50 -38.17 -16.85
CA GLY A 335 -37.42 -38.62 -15.97
C GLY A 335 -37.39 -40.13 -15.73
N LYS A 336 -36.64 -40.55 -14.70
CA LYS A 336 -36.58 -41.96 -14.29
C LYS A 336 -37.86 -42.40 -13.59
N ASN A 337 -38.12 -43.71 -13.52
CA ASN A 337 -39.18 -44.24 -12.68
C ASN A 337 -38.82 -44.10 -11.19
N LEU A 338 -39.13 -42.94 -10.62
CA LEU A 338 -38.78 -42.55 -9.26
C LEU A 338 -39.89 -41.64 -8.71
N PRO A 339 -40.38 -41.86 -7.47
CA PRO A 339 -41.37 -40.97 -6.86
C PRO A 339 -40.83 -39.54 -6.69
N ILE A 340 -41.70 -38.56 -6.85
CA ILE A 340 -41.38 -37.15 -6.62
C ILE A 340 -41.55 -36.81 -5.14
N SER A 341 -40.56 -36.13 -4.56
CA SER A 341 -40.65 -35.55 -3.22
C SER A 341 -40.47 -34.03 -3.31
N LEU A 342 -41.39 -33.26 -2.72
CA LEU A 342 -41.33 -31.80 -2.76
C LEU A 342 -40.57 -31.28 -1.55
N ILE A 343 -39.59 -30.41 -1.79
CA ILE A 343 -38.91 -29.62 -0.77
C ILE A 343 -39.26 -28.15 -1.04
N THR A 344 -39.98 -27.52 -0.11
CA THR A 344 -40.31 -26.10 -0.16
C THR A 344 -39.64 -25.35 0.97
N ARG A 345 -39.79 -24.02 0.94
CA ARG A 345 -39.34 -23.13 1.99
C ARG A 345 -40.49 -22.69 2.88
N ASP A 346 -40.17 -22.22 4.07
CA ASP A 346 -41.17 -21.60 4.93
C ASP A 346 -41.83 -20.36 4.29
N SER A 347 -42.94 -19.92 4.88
CA SER A 347 -43.70 -18.76 4.41
C SER A 347 -42.94 -17.43 4.50
N GLN A 348 -41.79 -17.40 5.16
CA GLN A 348 -40.96 -16.20 5.35
C GLN A 348 -39.89 -16.05 4.25
N SER A 349 -39.73 -17.07 3.40
CA SER A 349 -38.83 -17.08 2.26
C SER A 349 -39.34 -16.21 1.11
N GLY A 350 -38.60 -15.17 0.75
CA GLY A 350 -38.92 -14.41 -0.46
C GLY A 350 -38.65 -15.17 -1.76
N THR A 351 -37.74 -16.15 -1.74
CA THR A 351 -37.55 -17.12 -2.82
C THR A 351 -38.81 -17.94 -3.08
N ARG A 352 -39.51 -18.40 -2.02
CA ARG A 352 -40.81 -19.07 -2.16
C ARG A 352 -41.86 -18.16 -2.77
N ILE A 353 -41.97 -16.93 -2.27
CA ILE A 353 -42.94 -15.95 -2.78
C ILE A 353 -42.70 -15.68 -4.26
N THR A 354 -41.43 -15.58 -4.65
CA THR A 354 -41.03 -15.41 -6.06
C THR A 354 -41.36 -16.66 -6.87
N PHE A 355 -41.12 -17.85 -6.35
CA PHE A 355 -41.46 -19.09 -7.03
C PHE A 355 -42.98 -19.23 -7.24
N GLU A 356 -43.76 -18.97 -6.20
CA GLU A 356 -45.22 -19.00 -6.26
C GLU A 356 -45.74 -17.99 -7.29
N ARG A 357 -45.19 -16.77 -7.32
CA ARG A 357 -45.59 -15.73 -8.26
C ARG A 357 -45.20 -16.01 -9.71
N GLU A 358 -43.91 -16.29 -9.95
CA GLU A 358 -43.34 -16.35 -11.31
C GLU A 358 -43.50 -17.73 -11.97
N VAL A 359 -43.56 -18.82 -11.20
CA VAL A 359 -43.62 -20.20 -11.73
C VAL A 359 -45.01 -20.81 -11.55
N LEU A 360 -45.60 -20.65 -10.37
CA LEU A 360 -46.91 -21.23 -10.03
C LEU A 360 -48.10 -20.29 -10.31
N GLU A 361 -47.89 -19.14 -10.95
CA GLU A 361 -48.95 -18.15 -11.28
C GLU A 361 -49.78 -17.71 -10.06
N GLY A 362 -49.12 -17.55 -8.92
CA GLY A 362 -49.72 -17.08 -7.67
C GLY A 362 -50.38 -18.17 -6.83
N ILE A 363 -50.31 -19.44 -7.22
CA ILE A 363 -50.87 -20.54 -6.43
C ILE A 363 -49.93 -20.87 -5.26
N PRO A 364 -50.38 -20.74 -3.99
CA PRO A 364 -49.51 -20.99 -2.84
C PRO A 364 -49.15 -22.47 -2.70
N THR A 365 -47.87 -22.76 -2.47
CA THR A 365 -47.37 -24.14 -2.31
C THR A 365 -48.03 -24.90 -1.14
N GLY A 366 -48.47 -24.19 -0.10
CA GLY A 366 -49.18 -24.78 1.05
C GLY A 366 -50.62 -25.19 0.77
N GLN A 367 -51.22 -24.72 -0.34
CA GLN A 367 -52.54 -25.18 -0.79
C GLN A 367 -52.45 -26.43 -1.66
N LEU A 368 -51.24 -26.80 -2.10
CA LEU A 368 -51.08 -27.76 -3.18
C LEU A 368 -50.91 -29.22 -2.73
N ILE A 369 -50.38 -29.57 -1.55
CA ILE A 369 -50.33 -30.98 -1.05
C ILE A 369 -50.36 -31.08 0.50
N GLY A 370 -50.98 -32.14 1.02
CA GLY A 370 -51.09 -32.50 2.44
C GLY A 370 -49.75 -32.70 3.17
N LEU A 371 -49.63 -31.99 4.29
CA LEU A 371 -48.46 -31.87 5.18
C LEU A 371 -47.90 -33.24 5.59
N SER A 372 -46.70 -33.59 5.12
CA SER A 372 -45.93 -34.71 5.65
C SER A 372 -44.44 -34.40 5.61
N ASP A 373 -43.94 -33.90 6.74
CA ASP A 373 -42.54 -33.62 7.04
C ASP A 373 -41.67 -34.86 6.75
N CYS A 374 -40.69 -34.74 5.84
CA CYS A 374 -39.83 -35.87 5.45
C CYS A 374 -38.79 -36.26 6.52
N THR A 375 -38.80 -35.64 7.71
CA THR A 375 -38.00 -36.06 8.86
C THR A 375 -38.73 -37.03 9.79
N THR A 376 -40.06 -37.08 9.74
CA THR A 376 -40.82 -38.09 10.50
C THR A 376 -41.12 -39.30 9.61
N ARG A 377 -40.66 -40.49 10.03
CA ARG A 377 -41.17 -41.77 9.53
C ARG A 377 -42.62 -41.93 10.02
N ASN A 378 -43.56 -41.12 9.54
CA ASN A 378 -44.96 -41.43 9.70
C ASN A 378 -45.37 -42.36 8.56
N ASN A 379 -45.58 -43.63 8.91
CA ASN A 379 -46.16 -44.67 8.07
C ASN A 379 -47.63 -44.37 7.73
N GLN A 380 -47.93 -43.20 7.16
CA GLN A 380 -49.23 -42.92 6.58
C GLN A 380 -49.15 -43.14 5.05
N PRO A 381 -49.83 -44.17 4.51
CA PRO A 381 -49.76 -44.52 3.09
C PRO A 381 -50.60 -43.62 2.17
N SER A 382 -51.14 -42.50 2.66
CA SER A 382 -52.19 -41.74 1.95
C SER A 382 -51.77 -40.39 1.37
N SER A 383 -50.52 -39.95 1.54
CA SER A 383 -50.03 -38.73 0.89
C SER A 383 -49.49 -39.05 -0.51
N ARG A 384 -50.07 -38.43 -1.55
CA ARG A 384 -49.70 -38.66 -2.97
C ARG A 384 -48.30 -38.14 -3.32
N SER A 385 -47.76 -37.18 -2.56
CA SER A 385 -46.37 -36.70 -2.63
C SER A 385 -45.88 -36.22 -1.26
N ARG A 386 -44.65 -36.57 -0.83
CA ARG A 386 -44.07 -36.11 0.45
C ARG A 386 -43.64 -34.65 0.35
N HIS A 387 -43.95 -33.82 1.36
CA HIS A 387 -43.69 -32.38 1.36
C HIS A 387 -42.88 -31.95 2.59
N CYS A 388 -41.65 -31.48 2.36
CA CYS A 388 -40.76 -30.93 3.38
C CYS A 388 -40.73 -29.41 3.35
N GLU A 389 -40.69 -28.79 4.52
CA GLU A 389 -40.42 -27.36 4.65
C GLU A 389 -39.00 -27.14 5.22
N ALA A 390 -38.22 -26.24 4.59
CA ALA A 390 -36.89 -25.85 5.02
C ALA A 390 -36.82 -24.36 5.37
N SER A 391 -36.10 -24.03 6.44
CA SER A 391 -35.94 -22.67 6.97
C SER A 391 -35.08 -21.76 6.08
N ASP A 392 -34.04 -22.31 5.46
CA ASP A 392 -33.04 -21.55 4.71
C ASP A 392 -32.63 -22.23 3.39
N THR A 393 -31.87 -21.50 2.59
CA THR A 393 -31.42 -21.96 1.25
C THR A 393 -30.54 -23.21 1.34
N GLU A 394 -29.63 -23.28 2.31
CA GLU A 394 -28.71 -24.43 2.42
C GLU A 394 -29.45 -25.67 2.93
N SER A 395 -30.31 -25.51 3.94
CA SER A 395 -31.16 -26.59 4.45
C SER A 395 -32.07 -27.18 3.37
N ALA A 396 -32.61 -26.34 2.48
CA ALA A 396 -33.39 -26.81 1.34
C ALA A 396 -32.54 -27.61 0.35
N LEU A 397 -31.35 -27.11 0.00
CA LEU A 397 -30.43 -27.81 -0.90
C LEU A 397 -29.95 -29.14 -0.30
N ASP A 398 -29.63 -29.18 0.99
CA ASP A 398 -29.26 -30.40 1.73
C ASP A 398 -30.39 -31.43 1.69
N ALA A 399 -31.64 -30.99 1.85
CA ALA A 399 -32.80 -31.88 1.78
C ALA A 399 -33.01 -32.44 0.36
N ILE A 400 -32.89 -31.60 -0.68
CA ILE A 400 -33.00 -32.04 -2.08
C ILE A 400 -31.88 -33.04 -2.44
N GLU A 401 -30.68 -32.80 -1.93
CA GLU A 401 -29.53 -33.68 -2.13
C GLU A 401 -29.70 -35.03 -1.45
N ARG A 402 -30.22 -35.05 -0.22
CA ARG A 402 -30.39 -36.26 0.59
C ARG A 402 -31.56 -37.13 0.14
N VAL A 403 -32.63 -36.55 -0.40
CA VAL A 403 -33.87 -37.28 -0.73
C VAL A 403 -33.87 -37.67 -2.22
N PRO A 404 -33.81 -38.96 -2.57
CA PRO A 404 -33.92 -39.39 -3.96
C PRO A 404 -35.25 -38.95 -4.57
N GLY A 405 -35.20 -38.36 -5.76
CA GLY A 405 -36.39 -37.88 -6.44
C GLY A 405 -36.91 -36.55 -5.92
N ALA A 406 -36.15 -35.85 -5.07
CA ALA A 406 -36.56 -34.55 -4.59
C ALA A 406 -36.48 -33.46 -5.67
N ILE A 407 -37.42 -32.51 -5.58
CA ILE A 407 -37.45 -31.24 -6.30
C ILE A 407 -37.70 -30.11 -5.31
N GLY A 408 -37.07 -28.98 -5.54
CA GLY A 408 -37.35 -27.73 -4.84
C GLY A 408 -36.84 -26.55 -5.65
N TYR A 409 -36.54 -25.46 -4.97
CA TYR A 409 -36.02 -24.24 -5.58
C TYR A 409 -35.00 -23.58 -4.65
N ALA A 410 -34.01 -22.91 -5.24
CA ALA A 410 -32.94 -22.24 -4.49
C ALA A 410 -32.26 -21.16 -5.33
N GLU A 411 -31.40 -20.39 -4.70
CA GLU A 411 -30.43 -19.53 -5.38
C GLU A 411 -29.47 -20.37 -6.23
N THR A 412 -29.27 -19.96 -7.50
CA THR A 412 -28.64 -20.78 -8.54
C THR A 412 -27.17 -21.11 -8.24
N TYR A 413 -26.37 -20.16 -7.75
CA TYR A 413 -24.96 -20.39 -7.45
C TYR A 413 -24.78 -21.47 -6.38
N SER A 414 -25.56 -21.37 -5.29
CA SER A 414 -25.55 -22.35 -4.21
C SER A 414 -25.99 -23.73 -4.70
N ALA A 415 -26.99 -23.81 -5.57
CA ALA A 415 -27.43 -25.07 -6.18
C ALA A 415 -26.37 -25.67 -7.13
N SER A 416 -25.81 -24.86 -8.02
CA SER A 416 -24.84 -25.29 -9.05
C SER A 416 -23.50 -25.73 -8.46
N SER A 417 -23.15 -25.23 -7.27
CA SER A 417 -21.96 -25.67 -6.54
C SER A 417 -22.04 -27.12 -6.02
N ARG A 418 -23.23 -27.74 -6.04
CA ARG A 418 -23.49 -29.09 -5.48
C ARG A 418 -23.58 -30.14 -6.58
N ARG A 419 -22.62 -31.06 -6.58
CA ARG A 419 -22.55 -32.16 -7.56
C ARG A 419 -23.69 -33.17 -7.43
N ALA A 420 -24.48 -33.22 -6.37
CA ALA A 420 -25.62 -34.14 -6.32
C ALA A 420 -26.89 -33.54 -6.96
N LEU A 421 -26.86 -32.25 -7.31
CA LEU A 421 -28.03 -31.50 -7.74
C LEU A 421 -27.97 -31.17 -9.23
N THR A 422 -29.12 -30.88 -9.80
CA THR A 422 -29.28 -30.37 -11.16
C THR A 422 -30.23 -29.19 -11.11
N ALA A 423 -29.75 -28.00 -11.48
CA ALA A 423 -30.63 -26.87 -11.78
C ALA A 423 -31.24 -27.13 -13.16
N VAL A 424 -32.56 -27.32 -13.21
CA VAL A 424 -33.25 -27.66 -14.46
C VAL A 424 -33.47 -26.41 -15.31
N GLN A 425 -33.51 -26.61 -16.62
CA GLN A 425 -34.03 -25.61 -17.53
C GLN A 425 -35.53 -25.42 -17.29
N LEU A 426 -36.01 -24.20 -17.52
CA LEU A 426 -37.43 -23.86 -17.47
C LEU A 426 -37.90 -23.49 -18.88
N ASN A 427 -38.80 -24.29 -19.44
CA ASN A 427 -39.28 -24.11 -20.82
C ASN A 427 -38.10 -24.02 -21.82
N GLY A 428 -37.08 -24.89 -21.67
CA GLY A 428 -35.89 -24.90 -22.52
C GLY A 428 -34.89 -23.76 -22.28
N LYS A 429 -35.10 -22.93 -21.25
CA LYS A 429 -34.21 -21.83 -20.87
C LYS A 429 -33.31 -22.23 -19.71
N ALA A 430 -32.00 -22.07 -19.89
CA ALA A 430 -31.02 -22.32 -18.84
C ALA A 430 -31.21 -21.35 -17.65
N PRO A 431 -30.92 -21.80 -16.41
CA PRO A 431 -30.96 -20.96 -15.21
C PRO A 431 -29.79 -19.97 -15.14
N GLU A 432 -29.49 -19.31 -16.25
CA GLU A 432 -28.48 -18.28 -16.39
C GLU A 432 -29.18 -16.96 -16.68
N ILE A 433 -28.90 -15.93 -15.88
CA ILE A 433 -29.37 -14.60 -16.22
C ILE A 433 -28.34 -13.97 -17.16
N VAL A 434 -28.69 -13.88 -18.43
CA VAL A 434 -27.82 -13.31 -19.47
C VAL A 434 -27.95 -11.79 -19.50
N LEU A 435 -26.79 -11.11 -19.43
CA LEU A 435 -26.65 -9.67 -19.64
C LEU A 435 -27.34 -9.25 -20.95
N ASN A 436 -28.28 -8.29 -20.88
CA ASN A 436 -29.07 -7.75 -22.00
C ASN A 436 -30.22 -8.62 -22.54
N LYS A 437 -30.60 -9.70 -21.85
CA LYS A 437 -31.81 -10.49 -22.17
C LYS A 437 -32.59 -10.81 -20.88
N PRO A 438 -33.31 -9.84 -20.29
CA PRO A 438 -34.03 -10.05 -19.02
C PRO A 438 -35.10 -11.16 -19.11
N ASP A 439 -35.65 -11.42 -20.30
CA ASP A 439 -36.61 -12.51 -20.53
C ASP A 439 -35.93 -13.87 -20.83
N SER A 440 -34.60 -13.95 -20.70
CA SER A 440 -33.84 -15.18 -20.97
C SER A 440 -34.18 -16.30 -20.02
N TYR A 441 -34.65 -15.99 -18.80
CA TYR A 441 -35.04 -16.98 -17.81
C TYR A 441 -36.03 -16.34 -16.81
N PRO A 442 -37.19 -16.97 -16.51
CA PRO A 442 -38.30 -16.32 -15.82
C PRO A 442 -38.17 -16.28 -14.29
N PHE A 443 -37.26 -17.05 -13.69
CA PHE A 443 -37.22 -17.24 -12.24
C PHE A 443 -36.02 -16.53 -11.61
N TRP A 444 -36.23 -15.29 -11.19
CA TRP A 444 -35.21 -14.45 -10.56
C TRP A 444 -35.87 -13.49 -9.57
N ALA A 445 -35.06 -12.94 -8.67
CA ALA A 445 -35.51 -11.96 -7.69
C ALA A 445 -34.59 -10.74 -7.68
N THR A 446 -35.07 -9.63 -7.09
CA THR A 446 -34.26 -8.42 -6.92
C THR A 446 -34.01 -8.21 -5.44
N GLU A 447 -32.74 -8.27 -5.04
CA GLU A 447 -32.31 -8.01 -3.68
C GLU A 447 -32.28 -6.50 -3.39
N ARG A 448 -32.89 -6.12 -2.27
CA ARG A 448 -32.93 -4.76 -1.75
C ARG A 448 -32.48 -4.73 -0.30
N LEU A 449 -31.90 -3.61 0.09
CA LEU A 449 -31.61 -3.31 1.48
C LEU A 449 -32.64 -2.33 2.01
N TYR A 450 -33.07 -2.56 3.25
CA TYR A 450 -34.03 -1.72 3.95
C TYR A 450 -33.43 -1.23 5.26
N THR A 451 -33.74 0.01 5.61
CA THR A 451 -33.50 0.59 6.93
C THR A 451 -34.82 1.05 7.53
N TYR A 452 -34.84 1.23 8.86
CA TYR A 452 -35.95 1.91 9.50
C TYR A 452 -35.73 3.42 9.38
N ARG A 453 -36.46 4.05 8.46
CA ARG A 453 -36.23 5.43 7.99
C ARG A 453 -34.82 5.62 7.41
N GLU A 454 -34.48 6.85 7.02
CA GLU A 454 -33.15 7.19 6.52
C GLU A 454 -32.13 7.14 7.67
N PRO A 455 -31.02 6.39 7.55
CA PRO A 455 -30.01 6.30 8.60
C PRO A 455 -29.34 7.64 8.84
N ARG A 456 -28.97 7.92 10.11
CA ARG A 456 -28.20 9.13 10.46
C ARG A 456 -26.90 9.22 9.66
N ASP A 457 -26.61 10.43 9.15
CA ASP A 457 -25.35 10.72 8.46
C ASP A 457 -24.14 10.34 9.33
N GLY A 458 -23.16 9.69 8.70
CA GLY A 458 -21.95 9.25 9.38
C GLY A 458 -22.09 7.97 10.22
N SER A 459 -23.31 7.44 10.42
CA SER A 459 -23.50 6.14 11.10
C SER A 459 -22.88 4.98 10.32
N LEU A 460 -22.52 3.90 11.01
CA LEU A 460 -22.06 2.66 10.37
C LEU A 460 -23.05 2.15 9.33
N THR A 461 -24.36 2.23 9.60
CA THR A 461 -25.41 1.89 8.63
C THR A 461 -25.30 2.72 7.34
N ALA A 462 -25.22 4.05 7.45
CA ALA A 462 -25.12 4.94 6.27
C ALA A 462 -23.81 4.72 5.50
N LYS A 463 -22.71 4.53 6.21
CA LYS A 463 -21.39 4.24 5.64
C LYS A 463 -21.35 2.90 4.91
N PHE A 464 -21.92 1.85 5.51
CA PHE A 464 -22.04 0.55 4.87
C PHE A 464 -22.94 0.60 3.61
N LEU A 465 -24.07 1.31 3.66
CA LEU A 465 -24.91 1.50 2.46
C LEU A 465 -24.17 2.27 1.35
N THR A 466 -23.30 3.21 1.71
CA THR A 466 -22.42 3.89 0.75
C THR A 466 -21.42 2.90 0.14
N PHE A 467 -20.80 2.05 0.97
CA PHE A 467 -19.89 0.99 0.54
C PHE A 467 -20.52 0.02 -0.47
N MET A 468 -21.80 -0.32 -0.27
CA MET A 468 -22.55 -1.20 -1.17
C MET A 468 -22.59 -0.71 -2.62
N ASN A 469 -22.34 0.58 -2.88
CA ASN A 469 -22.28 1.16 -4.23
C ASN A 469 -20.86 1.13 -4.84
N GLY A 470 -19.86 0.59 -4.14
CA GLY A 470 -18.48 0.54 -4.59
C GLY A 470 -18.20 -0.55 -5.64
N ALA A 471 -17.18 -0.33 -6.48
CA ALA A 471 -16.79 -1.28 -7.52
C ALA A 471 -16.35 -2.65 -6.98
N ASN A 472 -15.75 -2.70 -5.78
CA ASN A 472 -15.36 -3.96 -5.13
C ASN A 472 -16.58 -4.83 -4.82
N VAL A 473 -17.70 -4.23 -4.44
CA VAL A 473 -18.96 -4.94 -4.18
C VAL A 473 -19.49 -5.58 -5.47
N GLU A 474 -19.40 -4.89 -6.61
CA GLU A 474 -19.77 -5.50 -7.91
C GLU A 474 -18.93 -6.74 -8.24
N VAL A 475 -17.63 -6.74 -7.93
CA VAL A 475 -16.75 -7.89 -8.13
C VAL A 475 -17.16 -9.05 -7.24
N LEU A 476 -17.43 -8.79 -5.95
CA LEU A 476 -17.88 -9.80 -5.01
C LEU A 476 -19.23 -10.41 -5.41
N LEU A 477 -20.18 -9.59 -5.85
CA LEU A 477 -21.47 -10.08 -6.36
C LEU A 477 -21.26 -11.02 -7.56
N ARG A 478 -20.46 -10.62 -8.54
CA ARG A 478 -20.17 -11.45 -9.72
C ARG A 478 -19.44 -12.75 -9.36
N ALA A 479 -18.56 -12.73 -8.37
CA ALA A 479 -17.87 -13.94 -7.88
C ALA A 479 -18.85 -14.97 -7.30
N HIS A 480 -20.01 -14.52 -6.82
CA HIS A 480 -21.12 -15.35 -6.39
C HIS A 480 -22.20 -15.52 -7.47
N GLN A 481 -21.91 -15.22 -8.75
CA GLN A 481 -22.85 -15.24 -9.89
C GLN A 481 -24.11 -14.38 -9.71
N HIS A 482 -24.05 -13.39 -8.83
CA HIS A 482 -25.07 -12.39 -8.66
C HIS A 482 -24.80 -11.21 -9.60
N LEU A 483 -25.87 -10.61 -10.13
CA LEU A 483 -25.75 -9.51 -11.07
C LEU A 483 -25.89 -8.19 -10.33
N PRO A 484 -24.86 -7.32 -10.30
CA PRO A 484 -24.96 -6.05 -9.60
C PRO A 484 -25.92 -5.12 -10.32
N CYS A 485 -26.81 -4.48 -9.55
CA CYS A 485 -27.60 -3.37 -10.03
C CYS A 485 -26.72 -2.11 -9.89
N SER A 486 -26.03 -1.62 -10.92
CA SER A 486 -25.23 -0.38 -10.84
C SER A 486 -25.65 0.68 -11.84
N ALA A 487 -25.45 1.97 -11.51
CA ALA A 487 -25.88 3.10 -12.35
C ALA A 487 -25.19 3.16 -13.72
N LYS A 488 -24.04 2.49 -13.89
CA LYS A 488 -23.34 2.36 -15.18
C LYS A 488 -23.77 1.13 -15.99
N ALA A 489 -24.42 0.16 -15.36
CA ALA A 489 -24.96 -1.03 -16.01
C ALA A 489 -26.36 -0.74 -16.57
N ASN A 490 -26.41 0.03 -17.67
CA ASN A 490 -27.63 0.41 -18.40
C ASN A 490 -28.48 -0.78 -18.91
N SER A 491 -28.07 -2.02 -18.68
CA SER A 491 -28.70 -3.23 -19.22
C SER A 491 -29.79 -3.86 -18.34
N TYR A 492 -29.88 -3.46 -17.05
CA TYR A 492 -30.87 -4.00 -16.10
C TYR A 492 -31.95 -2.98 -15.72
N HIS A 493 -32.15 -1.94 -16.53
CA HIS A 493 -33.00 -0.81 -16.18
C HIS A 493 -34.47 -1.18 -15.89
N HIS A 494 -34.92 -2.41 -16.16
CA HIS A 494 -36.23 -2.90 -15.69
C HIS A 494 -36.11 -3.70 -14.38
N ALA A 495 -35.22 -4.69 -14.29
CA ALA A 495 -35.05 -5.55 -13.10
C ALA A 495 -34.49 -4.80 -11.86
N CYS A 496 -33.72 -3.73 -12.10
CA CYS A 496 -33.13 -2.87 -11.07
C CYS A 496 -33.83 -1.50 -10.93
N ALA A 497 -34.88 -1.21 -11.72
CA ALA A 497 -35.70 0.00 -11.56
C ALA A 497 -37.11 -0.27 -11.00
N LEU A 498 -37.58 -1.52 -11.09
CA LEU A 498 -38.59 -2.05 -10.18
C LEU A 498 -37.95 -2.22 -8.80
#